data_AF-A0A1F9DR17-F1
#
_entry.id   AF-A0A1F9DR17-F1
#
_cell.length_a   1.000
_cell.length_b   1.000
_cell.length_c   1.000
_cell.angle_alpha   90.00
_cell.angle_beta   90.00
_cell.angle_gamma   90.00
#
_symmetry.space_group_name_H-M   'P 1'
#
loop_
_entity.id
_entity.type
_entity.pdbx_description
1 polymer ?
#
loop_
_entity_poly.entity_id
_entity_poly.type
_entity_poly.pdbx_seq_one_letter_code
_entity_poly.pdbx_strand_id
1 'polypeptide(L)'
;LLREADPIRLIAIGAPDDEYDVEVRTILPRLREAKSPDDVQRIVHEEFAHWFGAEIAGSAAQYADVSKNIWEAWNKFPVST
;
A
#
# COMPACT_ATOMS: atom_id res chain seq x y z
N LEU A 1 0.37 8.38 -3.86
CA LEU A 1 1.28 7.23 -3.61
C LEU A 1 0.72 5.92 -4.16
N LEU A 2 -0.20 5.20 -3.49
CA LEU A 2 -0.70 3.91 -4.01
C LEU A 2 -1.39 4.02 -5.37
N ARG A 3 -2.30 4.98 -5.52
CA ARG A 3 -2.96 5.29 -6.80
C ARG A 3 -1.98 5.59 -7.93
N GLU A 4 -0.91 6.33 -7.65
CA GLU A 4 0.10 6.69 -8.65
C GLU A 4 1.01 5.50 -8.99
N ALA A 5 1.31 4.66 -8.01
CA ALA A 5 2.11 3.46 -8.20
C ALA A 5 1.35 2.33 -8.91
N ASP A 6 0.02 2.30 -8.75
CA ASP A 6 -0.92 1.37 -9.39
C ASP A 6 -0.40 -0.08 -9.46
N PRO A 7 -0.05 -0.70 -8.30
CA PRO A 7 0.79 -1.91 -8.26
C PRO A 7 0.15 -3.13 -8.94
N ILE A 8 -1.19 -3.17 -9.01
CA ILE A 8 -1.96 -4.22 -9.69
C ILE A 8 -2.68 -3.71 -10.95
N ARG A 9 -2.39 -2.48 -11.37
CA ARG A 9 -2.86 -1.89 -12.64
C ARG A 9 -4.37 -1.64 -12.77
N LEU A 10 -5.09 -1.46 -11.66
CA LEU A 10 -6.54 -1.18 -11.70
C LEU A 10 -6.84 0.15 -12.41
N ILE A 11 -6.06 1.20 -12.14
CA ILE A 11 -6.25 2.49 -12.80
C ILE A 11 -5.90 2.39 -14.28
N ALA A 12 -4.81 1.69 -14.61
CA ALA A 12 -4.38 1.47 -15.99
C ALA A 12 -5.40 0.70 -16.84
N ILE A 13 -6.27 -0.13 -16.23
CA ILE A 13 -7.37 -0.82 -16.93
C ILE A 13 -8.71 -0.07 -16.89
N GLY A 14 -8.73 1.16 -16.35
CA GLY A 14 -9.88 2.04 -16.36
C GLY A 14 -10.80 1.94 -15.14
N ALA A 15 -10.33 1.38 -14.01
CA ALA A 15 -11.06 1.47 -12.75
C ALA A 15 -11.13 2.93 -12.26
N PRO A 16 -12.13 3.27 -11.43
CA PRO A 16 -12.21 4.58 -10.78
C PRO A 16 -10.95 4.97 -10.01
N ASP A 17 -10.78 6.27 -9.85
CA ASP A 17 -9.60 6.85 -9.21
C ASP A 17 -9.52 6.61 -7.69
N ASP A 18 -10.65 6.30 -7.06
CA ASP A 18 -10.83 5.99 -5.64
C ASP A 18 -10.83 4.49 -5.35
N GLU A 19 -10.48 3.66 -6.34
CA GLU A 19 -10.55 2.19 -6.24
C GLU A 19 -9.70 1.61 -5.10
N TYR A 20 -8.63 2.30 -4.70
CA TYR A 20 -7.75 1.87 -3.60
C TYR A 20 -8.16 2.38 -2.20
N ASP A 21 -9.26 3.14 -2.08
CA ASP A 21 -9.62 3.80 -0.82
C ASP A 21 -9.95 2.80 0.29
N VAL A 22 -10.51 1.64 -0.07
CA VAL A 22 -10.87 0.60 0.90
C VAL A 22 -9.61 -0.04 1.49
N GLU A 23 -8.63 -0.37 0.67
CA GLU A 23 -7.33 -0.93 1.07
C GLU A 23 -6.53 0.09 1.88
N VAL A 24 -6.55 1.36 1.48
CA VAL A 24 -5.88 2.44 2.24
C VAL A 24 -6.41 2.48 3.67
N ARG A 25 -7.73 2.30 3.87
CA ARG A 25 -8.35 2.31 5.20
C ARG A 25 -7.93 1.12 6.07
N THR A 26 -7.56 -0.02 5.48
CA THR A 26 -7.06 -1.18 6.23
C THR A 26 -5.55 -1.13 6.45
N ILE A 27 -4.79 -0.52 5.52
CA ILE A 27 -3.34 -0.30 5.65
C ILE A 27 -3.01 0.71 6.75
N LEU A 28 -3.69 1.86 6.78
CA LEU A 28 -3.41 2.97 7.72
C LEU A 28 -3.28 2.57 9.21
N PRO A 29 -4.21 1.80 9.81
CA PRO A 29 -4.07 1.39 11.20
C PRO A 29 -2.85 0.49 11.44
N ARG A 30 -2.47 -0.34 10.46
CA ARG A 30 -1.33 -1.26 10.55
C ARG A 30 0.02 -0.56 10.41
N LEU A 31 0.08 0.58 9.71
CA LEU A 31 1.30 1.38 9.60
C LEU A 31 1.84 1.87 10.96
N ARG A 32 1.00 1.94 12.00
CA ARG A 32 1.42 2.28 13.36
C ARG A 32 2.38 1.24 13.97
N GLU A 33 2.33 0.01 13.49
CA GLU A 33 3.19 -1.08 13.94
C GLU A 33 4.49 -1.19 13.14
N ALA A 34 4.56 -0.50 11.98
CA ALA A 34 5.70 -0.54 11.09
C ALA A 34 6.90 0.22 11.67
N LYS A 35 8.09 -0.38 11.58
CA LYS A 35 9.35 0.21 12.07
C LYS A 35 10.35 0.46 10.94
N SER A 36 10.00 0.08 9.72
CA SER A 36 10.86 0.13 8.55
C SER A 36 10.04 0.17 7.25
N PRO A 37 10.64 0.60 6.12
CA PRO A 37 10.03 0.46 4.80
C PRO A 37 9.63 -0.99 4.48
N ASP A 38 10.41 -1.97 4.94
CA ASP A 38 10.16 -3.39 4.71
C ASP A 38 8.89 -3.86 5.45
N ASP A 39 8.64 -3.35 6.66
CA ASP A 39 7.38 -3.59 7.37
C ASP A 39 6.19 -3.00 6.60
N VAL A 40 6.36 -1.80 6.04
CA VAL A 40 5.32 -1.18 5.20
C VAL A 40 5.08 -2.02 3.95
N GLN A 41 6.13 -2.50 3.29
CA GLN A 41 6.02 -3.36 2.11
C GLN A 41 5.26 -4.64 2.42
N ARG A 42 5.59 -5.29 3.53
CA ARG A 42 4.87 -6.47 4.00
C ARG A 42 3.39 -6.16 4.26
N ILE A 43 3.08 -5.08 4.98
CA ILE A 43 1.70 -4.68 5.29
C ILE A 43 0.90 -4.41 4.00
N VAL A 44 1.45 -3.61 3.09
CA VAL A 44 0.77 -3.26 1.84
C VAL A 44 0.54 -4.51 0.98
N HIS A 45 1.54 -5.38 0.83
CA HIS A 45 1.38 -6.62 0.06
C HIS A 45 0.35 -7.56 0.67
N GLU A 46 0.34 -7.73 2.00
CA GLU A 46 -0.64 -8.57 2.70
C GLU A 46 -2.07 -8.05 2.52
N GLU A 47 -2.29 -6.73 2.60
CA GLU A 47 -3.62 -6.13 2.37
C GLU A 47 -4.06 -6.32 0.91
N PHE A 48 -3.17 -6.10 -0.06
CA PHE A 48 -3.50 -6.36 -1.46
C PHE A 48 -3.80 -7.85 -1.72
N ALA A 49 -3.04 -8.76 -1.12
CA ALA A 49 -3.30 -10.19 -1.23
C ALA A 49 -4.61 -10.60 -0.53
N HIS A 50 -5.00 -9.92 0.56
CA HIS A 50 -6.27 -10.13 1.23
C HIS A 50 -7.46 -9.71 0.37
N TRP A 51 -7.40 -8.54 -0.26
CA TRP A 51 -8.50 -7.97 -1.05
C TRP A 51 -8.62 -8.58 -2.45
N PHE A 52 -7.49 -8.80 -3.13
CA PHE A 52 -7.46 -9.22 -4.54
C PHE A 52 -6.99 -10.66 -4.73
N GLY A 53 -6.54 -11.33 -3.68
CA GLY A 53 -5.90 -12.64 -3.77
C GLY A 53 -4.42 -12.56 -4.16
N ALA A 54 -3.64 -13.55 -3.70
CA ALA A 54 -2.20 -13.58 -3.88
C ALA A 54 -1.74 -13.62 -5.35
N GLU A 55 -2.54 -14.23 -6.24
CA GLU A 55 -2.25 -14.28 -7.68
C GLU A 55 -2.28 -12.87 -8.31
N ILE A 56 -3.30 -12.08 -7.98
CA ILE A 56 -3.47 -10.72 -8.52
C ILE A 56 -2.47 -9.75 -7.85
N ALA A 57 -2.27 -9.86 -6.55
CA ALA A 57 -1.31 -9.04 -5.81
C ALA A 57 0.13 -9.24 -6.28
N GLY A 58 0.46 -10.43 -6.81
CA GLY A 58 1.79 -10.70 -7.33
C GLY A 58 2.87 -10.68 -6.26
N SER A 59 4.10 -10.29 -6.64
CA SER A 59 5.26 -10.32 -5.77
C SER A 59 5.35 -9.09 -4.88
N ALA A 60 5.68 -9.30 -3.60
CA ALA A 60 5.97 -8.21 -2.66
C ALA A 60 7.02 -7.23 -3.20
N ALA A 61 7.98 -7.68 -4.02
CA ALA A 61 9.00 -6.81 -4.61
C ALA A 61 8.42 -5.66 -5.47
N GLN A 62 7.24 -5.85 -6.06
CA GLN A 62 6.55 -4.82 -6.85
C GLN A 62 6.11 -3.62 -5.97
N TYR A 63 6.06 -3.80 -4.66
CA TYR A 63 5.61 -2.80 -3.70
C TYR A 63 6.76 -2.03 -3.04
N ALA A 64 8.02 -2.38 -3.32
CA ALA A 64 9.18 -1.81 -2.61
C ALA A 64 9.25 -0.28 -2.71
N ASP A 65 9.17 0.26 -3.93
CA ASP A 65 9.29 1.71 -4.16
C ASP A 65 8.14 2.50 -3.53
N VAL A 66 6.89 2.04 -3.71
CA VAL A 66 5.73 2.70 -3.11
C VAL A 66 5.75 2.62 -1.59
N SER A 67 6.23 1.51 -1.03
CA SER A 67 6.31 1.31 0.42
C SER A 67 7.38 2.19 1.05
N LYS A 68 8.51 2.39 0.37
CA LYS A 68 9.51 3.38 0.76
C LYS A 68 8.93 4.79 0.79
N ASN A 69 8.20 5.18 -0.26
CA ASN A 69 7.56 6.49 -0.33
C ASN A 69 6.50 6.68 0.77
N ILE A 70 5.70 5.64 1.05
CA ILE A 70 4.73 5.65 2.16
C ILE A 70 5.44 5.80 3.50
N TRP A 71 6.50 5.05 3.74
CA TRP A 71 7.29 5.14 4.98
C TRP A 71 7.89 6.53 5.19
N GLU A 72 8.45 7.13 4.15
CA GLU A 72 8.99 8.49 4.21
C GLU A 72 7.89 9.52 4.49
N ALA A 73 6.71 9.38 3.87
CA ALA A 73 5.57 10.25 4.12
C ALA A 73 5.03 10.10 5.54
N TRP A 74 4.91 8.86 6.03
CA TRP A 74 4.43 8.53 7.37
C TRP A 74 5.30 9.16 8.47
N ASN A 75 6.62 9.12 8.30
CA ASN A 75 7.56 9.73 9.26
C ASN A 75 7.62 11.26 9.17
N LYS A 76 7.23 11.86 8.05
CA LYS A 76 7.12 13.32 7.91
C LYS A 76 5.86 13.88 8.57
N PHE A 77 4.80 13.07 8.64
CA PHE A 77 3.51 13.45 9.21
C PHE A 77 3.06 12.43 10.26
N PRO A 78 3.80 12.28 11.38
CA PRO A 78 3.36 11.38 12.43
C PRO A 78 1.98 11.84 12.92
N VAL A 79 1.01 10.93 12.92
CA VAL A 79 -0.34 11.19 13.44
C VAL A 79 -0.16 11.65 14.88
N SER A 80 -0.49 12.92 15.15
CA SER A 80 -0.48 13.44 16.52
C SER A 80 -1.46 12.63 17.34
N THR A 81 -0.95 11.97 18.38
CA THR A 81 -1.72 11.14 19.32
C THR A 81 -2.85 11.90 19.98
#